data_AF-A0A8T4ZGH0-F1
#
_entry.id   AF-A0A8T4ZGH0-F1
#
_cell.length_a   1.000
_cell.length_b   1.000
_cell.length_c   1.000
_cell.angle_alpha   90.00
_cell.angle_beta   90.00
_cell.angle_gamma   90.00
#
_symmetry.space_group_name_H-M   'P 1'
#
loop_
_entity.id
_entity.type
_entity.pdbx_description
1 polymer ?
#
loop_
_entity_poly.entity_id
_entity_poly.type
_entity_poly.pdbx_seq_one_letter_code
_entity_poly.pdbx_strand_id
1 'polypeptide(L)' 'MGGIIEGRVLEVFEAIRGRRSVRSFLDRDVSQSQLERIIECGILAPSAGNIQPWEFIIIRSPE' A
#
# COMPACT_ATOMS: atom_id res chain seq x y z
N MET A 1 -13.46 -0.61 20.37
CA MET A 1 -14.56 -1.25 19.60
C MET A 1 -14.56 -0.62 18.21
N GLY A 2 -13.89 -1.24 17.26
CA GLY A 2 -13.64 -0.71 15.92
C GLY A 2 -13.04 -1.85 15.13
N GLY A 3 -13.93 -2.75 14.73
CA GLY A 3 -13.58 -4.02 14.12
C GLY A 3 -12.78 -3.83 12.84
N ILE A 4 -11.96 -4.85 12.59
CA ILE A 4 -11.36 -5.18 11.31
C ILE A 4 -12.44 -4.95 10.24
N ILE A 5 -12.21 -3.99 9.34
CA ILE A 5 -13.16 -3.73 8.26
C ILE A 5 -12.96 -4.83 7.22
N GLU A 6 -13.80 -5.86 7.31
CA GLU A 6 -14.13 -6.70 6.18
C GLU A 6 -14.68 -5.82 5.04
N GLY A 7 -14.02 -5.88 3.89
CA GLY A 7 -14.69 -5.90 2.59
C GLY A 7 -15.47 -4.67 2.12
N ARG A 8 -15.22 -3.45 2.61
CA ARG A 8 -15.79 -2.25 1.97
C ARG A 8 -14.89 -1.79 0.81
N VAL A 9 -15.42 -1.84 -0.42
CA VAL A 9 -14.83 -1.12 -1.56
C VAL A 9 -15.03 0.38 -1.32
N LEU A 10 -13.94 1.14 -1.32
CA LEU A 10 -13.98 2.59 -1.24
C LEU A 10 -14.01 3.18 -2.64
N GLU A 11 -14.83 4.21 -2.84
CA GLU A 11 -14.77 5.03 -4.04
C GLU A 11 -13.43 5.77 -4.11
N VAL A 12 -12.91 6.01 -5.32
CA VAL A 12 -11.57 6.57 -5.55
C VAL A 12 -11.35 7.87 -4.74
N PHE A 13 -12.31 8.79 -4.79
CA PHE A 13 -12.22 10.06 -4.06
C PHE A 13 -12.29 9.89 -2.54
N GLU A 14 -13.01 8.87 -2.04
CA GLU A 14 -13.06 8.56 -0.61
C GLU A 14 -11.71 8.00 -0.13
N ALA A 15 -11.12 7.07 -0.89
CA ALA A 15 -9.81 6.50 -0.60
C ALA A 15 -8.72 7.59 -0.55
N ILE A 16 -8.70 8.49 -1.54
CA ILE A 16 -7.72 9.60 -1.60
C ILE A 16 -7.90 10.54 -0.40
N ARG A 17 -9.14 10.97 -0.10
CA ARG A 17 -9.42 11.89 1.02
C ARG A 17 -9.24 11.25 2.39
N GLY A 18 -9.46 9.95 2.52
CA GLY A 18 -9.35 9.20 3.77
C GLY A 18 -7.92 8.88 4.18
N ARG A 19 -6.98 8.82 3.21
CA ARG A 19 -5.57 8.50 3.49
C ARG A 19 -4.95 9.51 4.47
N ARG A 20 -4.25 8.99 5.48
CA ARG A 20 -3.49 9.77 6.47
C ARG A 20 -2.05 9.27 6.53
N SER A 21 -1.15 10.12 7.01
CA SER A 21 0.22 9.71 7.35
C SER A 21 0.19 9.13 8.76
N VAL A 22 0.15 7.80 8.85
CA VAL A 22 0.11 7.04 10.11
C VAL A 22 1.53 6.87 10.65
N ARG A 23 1.73 7.02 11.97
CA ARG A 23 3.05 6.98 12.64
C ARG A 23 3.13 5.96 13.78
N SER A 24 2.07 5.19 14.00
CA SER A 24 2.01 4.09 14.97
C SER A 24 1.22 2.97 14.32
N PHE A 25 1.79 1.78 14.30
CA PHE A 25 1.25 0.61 13.60
C PHE A 25 1.05 -0.54 14.58
N LEU A 26 0.19 -1.47 14.20
CA LEU A 26 0.04 -2.72 14.94
C LEU A 26 1.27 -3.60 14.70
N ASP A 27 1.61 -4.42 15.69
CA ASP A 27 2.62 -5.47 15.57
C ASP A 27 2.03 -6.65 14.77
N ARG A 28 1.77 -6.41 13.48
CA ARG A 28 1.17 -7.36 12.54
C ARG A 28 1.72 -7.10 11.15
N ASP A 29 2.16 -8.19 10.52
CA ASP A 29 2.59 -8.17 9.13
C ASP A 29 1.45 -7.94 8.13
N VAL A 30 1.80 -7.29 7.03
CA VAL A 30 0.97 -7.19 5.82
C VAL A 30 1.10 -8.49 5.03
N SER A 31 -0.03 -9.04 4.55
CA SER A 31 -0.01 -10.27 3.76
C SER A 31 0.78 -10.09 2.46
N GLN A 32 1.33 -11.18 1.95
CA GLN A 32 2.08 -11.15 0.69
C GLN A 32 1.23 -10.64 -0.48
N SER A 33 -0.02 -11.09 -0.59
CA SER A 33 -0.95 -10.65 -1.64
C SER A 33 -1.31 -9.16 -1.57
N GLN A 34 -1.43 -8.61 -0.36
CA GLN A 34 -1.65 -7.17 -0.18
C GLN A 34 -0.43 -6.37 -0.62
N LEU A 35 0.77 -6.85 -0.30
CA LEU A 35 2.02 -6.20 -0.68
C LEU A 35 2.21 -6.20 -2.19
N GLU A 36 2.02 -7.35 -2.86
CA GLU A 36 2.12 -7.48 -4.31
C GLU A 36 1.18 -6.50 -5.03
N ARG A 37 -0.08 -6.41 -4.57
CA ARG A 37 -1.05 -5.48 -5.13
C ARG A 37 -0.63 -4.01 -4.98
N ILE A 38 0.01 -3.65 -3.87
CA ILE A 38 0.52 -2.28 -3.67
C ILE A 38 1.68 -1.99 -4.62
N ILE A 39 2.60 -2.94 -4.77
CA ILE A 39 3.76 -2.80 -5.66
C ILE A 39 3.30 -2.72 -7.12
N GLU A 40 2.36 -3.56 -7.54
CA GLU A 40 1.76 -3.53 -8.88
C GLU A 40 1.19 -2.14 -9.20
N CYS A 41 0.44 -1.53 -8.27
CA CYS A 41 -0.03 -0.15 -8.42
C CYS A 41 1.12 0.86 -8.61
N GLY A 42 2.25 0.66 -7.92
CA GLY A 42 3.45 1.49 -8.09
C GLY A 42 4.11 1.31 -9.45
N ILE A 43 4.19 0.08 -9.95
CA ILE A 43 4.73 -0.25 -11.29
C ILE A 43 3.88 0.38 -12.40
N LEU A 44 2.55 0.37 -12.24
CA LEU A 44 1.61 0.96 -13.19
C LEU A 44 1.59 2.50 -13.19
N ALA A 45 2.30 3.14 -12.25
CA ALA A 45 2.45 4.59 -12.28
C ALA A 45 3.18 5.02 -13.57
N PRO A 46 2.88 6.20 -14.13
CA PRO A 46 3.61 6.71 -15.30
C PRO A 46 5.04 7.11 -14.93
N SER A 47 5.99 6.88 -15.83
CA SER A 47 7.37 7.36 -15.73
C SER A 47 7.80 8.06 -17.02
N ALA A 48 8.77 8.98 -16.92
CA ALA A 48 9.34 9.64 -18.09
C ALA A 48 9.92 8.59 -19.05
N GLY A 49 9.45 8.58 -20.30
CA GLY A 49 9.86 7.58 -21.29
C GLY A 49 9.46 6.14 -20.95
N ASN A 50 8.56 5.92 -19.98
CA ASN A 50 8.18 4.60 -19.44
C ASN A 50 9.37 3.73 -18.97
N ILE A 51 10.46 4.36 -18.54
CA ILE A 51 11.69 3.64 -18.16
C ILE A 51 11.54 2.86 -16.85
N GLN A 52 10.48 3.12 -16.07
CA GLN A 52 10.16 2.44 -14.82
C GLN A 52 11.37 2.37 -13.88
N PRO A 53 11.97 3.51 -13.50
CA PRO A 53 13.27 3.55 -12.83
C PRO A 53 13.18 3.22 -11.34
N TRP A 54 12.06 2.66 -10.89
CA TRP A 54 11.77 2.39 -9.49
C TRP A 54 12.26 1.01 -9.09
N GLU A 55 12.90 0.95 -7.93
CA GLU A 55 13.20 -0.27 -7.22
C GLU A 55 12.42 -0.28 -5.91
N PHE A 56 11.80 -1.42 -5.59
CA PHE A 56 11.06 -1.61 -4.35
C PHE A 56 11.79 -2.61 -3.47
N ILE A 57 12.29 -2.13 -2.32
CA ILE A 57 12.96 -2.97 -1.31
C ILE A 57 11.97 -3.23 -0.17
N ILE A 58 11.67 -4.49 0.08
CA ILE A 58 10.75 -4.91 1.13
C ILE A 58 11.58 -5.33 2.34
N ILE A 59 11.49 -4.56 3.42
CA ILE A 59 12.14 -4.87 4.70
C ILE A 59 11.10 -5.48 5.64
N ARG A 60 11.27 -6.77 5.98
CA ARG A 60 10.42 -7.49 6.95
C ARG A 60 11.17 -7.85 8.23
N SER A 61 12.49 -7.94 8.16
CA SER A 61 13.33 -8.20 9.30
C SER A 61 13.84 -6.89 9.91
N PRO A 62 14.00 -6.83 11.23
CA PRO A 62 14.55 -5.65 11.90
C PRO A 62 16.06 -5.48 11.70
N GLU A 63 16.79 -6.52 11.28
CA GLU A 63 18.20 -6.49 10.89
C GLU A 63 18.43 -6.05 9.44
#